data_AF-A0A550BZ97-F1
#
_entry.id   AF-A0A550BZ97-F1
#
_cell.length_a   1.000
_cell.length_b   1.000
_cell.length_c   1.000
_cell.angle_alpha   90.00
_cell.angle_beta   90.00
_cell.angle_gamma   90.00
#
_symmetry.space_group_name_H-M   'P 1'
#
loop_
_entity.id
_entity.type
_entity.pdbx_description
1 polymer ?
#
loop_
_entity_poly.entity_id
_entity_poly.type
_entity_poly.pdbx_seq_one_letter_code
_entity_poly.pdbx_strand_id
1 'polypeptide(L)'
;MGAAKWIVMALTHPNEFKTLVQFYIHHEQKRDITAMQEHATSGWDRKTMRRCWDFLDMTSRSFAAVIKELEGDLARVVCLFYLVLRGLDTIEDDMTIPDDVKQPILRRFHEHTVTPGWTFDGCGPNEKDRQLLVEYDVVVEELHILQPEYRAIIVDICHKMQVGMADYAHRYAIATTGSADLPKTGGLHPEKAGGLHPEKVGGLHLEKAGGLHIEKTEDYDLYCHYVAGLVGEGLCRLFTASKKEAPWLGGELELANSMGLFLQKTNIIRDFREDVDDRRFFWPREIWGKGGPVGDLGFDNVQDLCGTDTTTVDGKPSVVDRALFVQSAMILNALNHAPDVLDFLRVLKNQSVFNFCAIPQTMAIATLELCFMNPAMFQRNIKIRKAEAAELIMSSTNPREVASIFRTYARRIHAKVTPRDPSFLGVGVVCGKIEQWCEKHYPSFVSVDTTGPAFDPMDPRSLLALADQKRDQEMAQKKRVEEMRARLGRLEGVQQRGELSVLS
;
A
#
# COMPACT_ATOMS: atom_id res chain seq x y z
N MET A 1 4.73 -26.04 9.39
CA MET A 1 5.49 -25.94 10.68
C MET A 1 5.58 -27.33 11.29
N GLY A 2 6.74 -27.73 11.86
CA GLY A 2 6.87 -29.05 12.49
C GLY A 2 6.11 -29.16 13.83
N ALA A 3 5.64 -30.36 14.18
CA ALA A 3 4.79 -30.61 15.36
C ALA A 3 5.39 -30.11 16.69
N ALA A 4 6.71 -30.19 16.85
CA ALA A 4 7.41 -29.70 18.04
C ALA A 4 7.26 -28.18 18.24
N LYS A 5 7.24 -27.38 17.15
CA LYS A 5 7.06 -25.91 17.24
C LYS A 5 5.64 -25.54 17.66
N TRP A 6 4.63 -26.33 17.25
CA TRP A 6 3.25 -26.13 17.67
C TRP A 6 3.04 -26.44 19.15
N ILE A 7 3.67 -27.49 19.67
CA ILE A 7 3.59 -27.85 21.10
C ILE A 7 4.24 -26.77 21.97
N VAL A 8 5.43 -26.28 21.59
CA VAL A 8 6.10 -25.18 22.31
C VAL A 8 5.25 -23.91 22.28
N MET A 9 4.62 -23.60 21.14
CA MET A 9 3.74 -22.43 21.01
C MET A 9 2.47 -22.56 21.84
N ALA A 10 1.84 -23.74 21.89
CA ALA A 10 0.67 -24.00 22.74
C ALA A 10 0.98 -23.77 24.22
N LEU A 11 2.19 -24.12 24.66
CA LEU A 11 2.63 -23.98 26.05
C LEU A 11 3.09 -22.57 26.41
N THR A 12 3.70 -21.83 25.47
CA THR A 12 4.32 -20.52 25.75
C THR A 12 3.43 -19.33 25.33
N HIS A 13 2.60 -19.51 24.30
CA HIS A 13 1.77 -18.47 23.70
C HIS A 13 0.39 -19.05 23.34
N PRO A 14 -0.44 -19.42 24.33
CA PRO A 14 -1.69 -20.17 24.10
C PRO A 14 -2.70 -19.41 23.23
N ASN A 15 -2.73 -18.07 23.31
CA ASN A 15 -3.58 -17.25 22.45
C ASN A 15 -3.07 -17.23 21.00
N GLU A 16 -1.76 -17.10 20.77
CA GLU A 16 -1.18 -17.17 19.41
C GLU A 16 -1.42 -18.55 18.78
N PHE A 17 -1.26 -19.61 19.57
CA PHE A 17 -1.57 -20.97 19.15
C PHE A 17 -3.05 -21.10 18.76
N LYS A 18 -3.96 -20.60 19.61
CA LYS A 18 -5.40 -20.62 19.33
C LYS A 18 -5.74 -19.88 18.03
N THR A 19 -5.22 -18.67 17.83
CA THR A 19 -5.46 -17.89 16.61
C THR A 19 -4.95 -18.62 15.38
N LEU A 20 -3.75 -19.20 15.43
CA LEU A 20 -3.18 -19.95 14.30
C LEU A 20 -3.93 -21.25 14.01
N VAL A 21 -4.44 -21.93 15.05
CA VAL A 21 -5.32 -23.09 14.89
C VAL A 21 -6.66 -22.67 14.32
N GLN A 22 -7.25 -21.57 14.79
CA GLN A 22 -8.49 -21.03 14.22
C GLN A 22 -8.32 -20.66 12.76
N PHE A 23 -7.21 -20.01 12.40
CA PHE A 23 -6.83 -19.76 11.01
C PHE A 23 -6.73 -21.07 10.24
N TYR A 24 -5.98 -22.07 10.71
CA TYR A 24 -5.85 -23.34 9.99
C TYR A 24 -7.16 -24.14 9.84
N ILE A 25 -8.10 -24.02 10.78
CA ILE A 25 -9.38 -24.74 10.76
C ILE A 25 -10.43 -24.00 9.92
N HIS A 26 -10.47 -22.66 9.99
CA HIS A 26 -11.56 -21.87 9.39
C HIS A 26 -11.15 -21.10 8.13
N HIS A 27 -9.85 -20.90 7.93
CA HIS A 27 -9.29 -20.29 6.72
C HIS A 27 -8.89 -21.40 5.74
N GLU A 28 -9.88 -22.13 5.25
CA GLU A 28 -9.72 -22.86 3.99
C GLU A 28 -9.54 -21.82 2.89
N GLN A 29 -8.53 -22.00 2.02
CA GLN A 29 -8.42 -21.22 0.80
C GLN A 29 -9.74 -21.39 0.03
N LYS A 30 -10.57 -20.35 0.05
CA LYS A 30 -11.93 -20.40 -0.51
C LYS A 30 -11.95 -20.71 -2.01
N ARG A 31 -10.80 -20.53 -2.68
CA ARG A 31 -10.60 -20.77 -4.10
C ARG A 31 -9.33 -21.58 -4.32
N ASP A 32 -9.47 -22.71 -5.01
CA ASP A 32 -8.36 -23.52 -5.50
C ASP A 32 -8.16 -23.27 -7.00
N ILE A 33 -7.10 -22.53 -7.36
CA ILE A 33 -6.78 -22.19 -8.74
C ILE A 33 -6.39 -23.40 -9.60
N THR A 34 -6.07 -24.55 -8.97
CA THR A 34 -5.63 -25.78 -9.64
C THR A 34 -6.80 -26.67 -10.06
N ALA A 35 -7.98 -26.43 -9.49
CA ALA A 35 -9.18 -27.20 -9.77
C ALA A 35 -9.62 -27.04 -11.23
N MET A 36 -10.13 -28.13 -11.84
CA MET A 36 -10.49 -28.15 -13.27
C MET A 36 -11.53 -27.10 -13.64
N GLN A 37 -12.48 -26.79 -12.75
CA GLN A 37 -13.48 -25.74 -13.00
C GLN A 37 -12.87 -24.33 -13.12
N GLU A 38 -11.68 -24.10 -12.56
CA GLU A 38 -10.97 -22.81 -12.59
C GLU A 38 -10.00 -22.70 -13.76
N HIS A 39 -9.73 -23.76 -14.53
CA HIS A 39 -8.71 -23.70 -15.60
C HIS A 39 -8.98 -22.62 -16.63
N ALA A 40 -10.26 -22.37 -16.97
CA ALA A 40 -10.66 -21.33 -17.90
C ALA A 40 -10.29 -19.91 -17.42
N THR A 41 -10.35 -19.65 -16.11
CA THR A 41 -10.13 -18.34 -15.49
C THR A 41 -8.68 -18.19 -14.99
N SER A 42 -8.14 -19.22 -14.34
CA SER A 42 -6.78 -19.26 -13.77
C SER A 42 -5.70 -19.56 -14.79
N GLY A 43 -6.03 -20.24 -15.88
CA GLY A 43 -5.07 -20.70 -16.89
C GLY A 43 -4.15 -21.82 -16.44
N TRP A 44 -4.45 -22.48 -15.31
CA TRP A 44 -3.59 -23.50 -14.70
C TRP A 44 -3.29 -24.71 -15.61
N ASP A 45 -4.12 -24.96 -16.62
CA ASP A 45 -3.92 -26.00 -17.64
C ASP A 45 -2.67 -25.74 -18.51
N ARG A 46 -2.29 -24.47 -18.70
CA ARG A 46 -1.10 -24.09 -19.49
C ARG A 46 0.19 -24.14 -18.66
N LYS A 47 1.24 -24.70 -19.24
CA LYS A 47 2.55 -24.86 -18.58
C LYS A 47 3.19 -23.51 -18.23
N THR A 48 3.09 -22.55 -19.15
CA THR A 48 3.53 -21.15 -19.01
C THR A 48 2.87 -20.48 -17.82
N MET A 49 1.54 -20.54 -17.71
CA MET A 49 0.82 -19.93 -16.59
C MET A 49 1.11 -20.61 -15.25
N ARG A 50 1.30 -21.95 -15.20
CA ARG A 50 1.76 -22.61 -13.97
C ARG A 50 3.10 -22.05 -13.51
N ARG A 51 4.02 -21.81 -14.45
CA ARG A 51 5.31 -21.18 -14.12
C ARG A 51 5.13 -19.75 -13.59
N CYS A 52 4.20 -18.97 -14.14
CA CYS A 52 3.84 -17.67 -13.58
C CYS A 52 3.31 -17.77 -12.14
N TRP A 53 2.44 -18.75 -11.84
CA TRP A 53 1.96 -18.98 -10.48
C TRP A 53 3.09 -19.38 -9.51
N ASP A 54 4.05 -20.19 -9.97
CA ASP A 54 5.24 -20.53 -9.18
C ASP A 54 6.08 -19.27 -8.90
N PHE A 55 6.30 -18.42 -9.91
CA PHE A 55 7.02 -17.16 -9.72
C PHE A 55 6.30 -16.24 -8.73
N LEU A 56 4.96 -16.20 -8.76
CA LEU A 56 4.19 -15.44 -7.79
C LEU A 56 4.45 -15.93 -6.36
N ASP A 57 4.42 -17.25 -6.13
CA ASP A 57 4.67 -17.83 -4.82
C ASP A 57 6.11 -17.58 -4.33
N MET A 58 7.09 -17.66 -5.24
CA MET A 58 8.51 -17.42 -4.95
C MET A 58 8.78 -15.97 -4.53
N THR A 59 8.19 -15.01 -5.22
CA THR A 59 8.49 -13.57 -5.08
C THR A 59 7.64 -12.90 -4.01
N SER A 60 6.35 -13.25 -3.91
CA SER A 60 5.33 -12.51 -3.14
C SER A 60 4.99 -13.13 -1.77
N ARG A 61 5.28 -14.44 -1.58
CA ARG A 61 4.99 -15.21 -0.35
C ARG A 61 3.53 -15.04 0.11
N SER A 62 3.29 -14.32 1.21
CA SER A 62 1.97 -14.17 1.83
C SER A 62 0.97 -13.46 0.92
N PHE A 63 1.43 -12.54 0.08
CA PHE A 63 0.55 -11.78 -0.80
C PHE A 63 0.12 -12.59 -2.04
N ALA A 64 0.85 -13.66 -2.38
CA ALA A 64 0.45 -14.62 -3.42
C ALA A 64 -0.89 -15.28 -3.10
N ALA A 65 -1.11 -15.65 -1.83
CA ALA A 65 -2.37 -16.24 -1.39
C ALA A 65 -3.56 -15.29 -1.61
N VAL A 66 -3.37 -14.00 -1.30
CA VAL A 66 -4.40 -12.97 -1.47
C VAL A 66 -4.75 -12.75 -2.95
N ILE A 67 -3.74 -12.77 -3.84
CA ILE A 67 -3.97 -12.68 -5.30
C ILE A 67 -4.76 -13.89 -5.82
N LYS A 68 -4.46 -15.10 -5.33
CA LYS A 68 -5.15 -16.33 -5.74
C LYS A 68 -6.63 -16.35 -5.33
N GLU A 69 -7.01 -15.60 -4.29
CA GLU A 69 -8.40 -15.46 -3.84
C GLU A 69 -9.26 -14.52 -4.68
N LEU A 70 -8.66 -13.69 -5.54
CA LEU A 70 -9.42 -12.83 -6.44
C LEU A 70 -10.35 -13.68 -7.30
N GLU A 71 -11.56 -13.21 -7.56
CA GLU A 71 -12.57 -14.00 -8.28
C GLU A 71 -12.29 -14.00 -9.80
N GLY A 72 -12.58 -15.11 -10.48
CA GLY A 72 -12.57 -15.18 -11.95
C GLY A 72 -11.19 -15.01 -12.59
N ASP A 73 -11.15 -14.37 -13.76
CA ASP A 73 -9.92 -14.12 -14.52
C ASP A 73 -9.03 -13.03 -13.90
N LEU A 74 -9.59 -12.23 -12.99
CA LEU A 74 -8.88 -11.13 -12.33
C LEU A 74 -7.64 -11.61 -11.56
N ALA A 75 -7.70 -12.79 -10.92
CA ALA A 75 -6.53 -13.37 -10.24
C ALA A 75 -5.34 -13.56 -11.19
N ARG A 76 -5.59 -14.11 -12.39
CA ARG A 76 -4.55 -14.32 -13.42
C ARG A 76 -4.04 -12.98 -13.94
N VAL A 77 -4.93 -12.04 -14.19
CA VAL A 77 -4.57 -10.70 -14.69
C VAL A 77 -3.69 -9.96 -13.68
N VAL A 78 -4.08 -9.96 -12.39
CA VAL A 78 -3.30 -9.33 -11.32
C VAL A 78 -2.00 -10.09 -11.05
N CYS A 79 -1.97 -11.41 -11.19
CA CYS A 79 -0.73 -12.19 -11.15
C CYS A 79 0.26 -11.71 -12.20
N LEU A 80 -0.17 -11.60 -13.46
CA LEU A 80 0.70 -11.14 -14.55
C LEU A 80 1.12 -9.68 -14.36
N PHE A 81 0.20 -8.80 -13.94
CA PHE A 81 0.53 -7.42 -13.59
C PHE A 81 1.62 -7.36 -12.52
N TYR A 82 1.48 -8.14 -11.44
CA TYR A 82 2.48 -8.23 -10.38
C TYR A 82 3.84 -8.70 -10.91
N LEU A 83 3.88 -9.76 -11.73
CA LEU A 83 5.14 -10.29 -12.26
C LEU A 83 5.85 -9.31 -13.20
N VAL A 84 5.10 -8.56 -14.01
CA VAL A 84 5.68 -7.51 -14.86
C VAL A 84 6.38 -6.46 -14.02
N LEU A 85 5.68 -5.96 -12.99
CA LEU A 85 6.26 -4.94 -12.11
C LEU A 85 7.41 -5.49 -11.27
N ARG A 86 7.32 -6.74 -10.81
CA ARG A 86 8.43 -7.41 -10.09
C ARG A 86 9.66 -7.59 -10.96
N GLY A 87 9.49 -7.91 -12.25
CA GLY A 87 10.59 -7.99 -13.21
C GLY A 87 11.28 -6.63 -13.40
N LEU A 88 10.48 -5.55 -13.52
CA LEU A 88 11.00 -4.19 -13.59
C LEU A 88 11.77 -3.79 -12.31
N ASP A 89 11.17 -4.04 -11.14
CA ASP A 89 11.74 -3.79 -9.80
C ASP A 89 13.08 -4.50 -9.64
N THR A 90 13.17 -5.77 -10.06
CA THR A 90 14.40 -6.58 -9.96
C THR A 90 15.56 -5.98 -10.77
N ILE A 91 15.29 -5.35 -11.92
CA ILE A 91 16.33 -4.68 -12.71
C ILE A 91 16.74 -3.34 -12.07
N GLU A 92 15.78 -2.62 -11.49
CA GLU A 92 16.04 -1.33 -10.84
C GLU A 92 16.87 -1.51 -9.57
N ASP A 93 16.49 -2.44 -8.69
CA ASP A 93 17.13 -2.73 -7.41
C ASP A 93 18.53 -3.35 -7.55
N ASP A 94 18.83 -4.01 -8.66
CA ASP A 94 20.10 -4.71 -8.83
C ASP A 94 21.27 -3.73 -9.05
N MET A 95 21.96 -3.41 -7.97
CA MET A 95 23.11 -2.50 -7.94
C MET A 95 24.36 -3.06 -8.63
N THR A 96 24.34 -4.31 -9.09
CA THR A 96 25.46 -4.93 -9.83
C THR A 96 25.43 -4.62 -11.33
N ILE A 97 24.29 -4.15 -11.85
CA ILE A 97 24.13 -3.77 -13.26
C ILE A 97 24.65 -2.33 -13.46
N PRO A 98 25.65 -2.11 -14.35
CA PRO A 98 26.13 -0.77 -14.68
C PRO A 98 25.01 0.12 -15.23
N ASP A 99 25.02 1.41 -14.89
CA ASP A 99 23.93 2.33 -15.26
C ASP A 99 23.76 2.48 -16.79
N ASP A 100 24.85 2.48 -17.56
CA ASP A 100 24.83 2.53 -19.02
C ASP A 100 24.14 1.30 -19.65
N VAL A 101 24.16 0.16 -18.96
CA VAL A 101 23.43 -1.06 -19.35
C VAL A 101 22.00 -1.06 -18.80
N LYS A 102 21.80 -0.58 -17.57
CA LYS A 102 20.50 -0.53 -16.88
C LYS A 102 19.53 0.44 -17.55
N GLN A 103 19.99 1.63 -17.93
CA GLN A 103 19.14 2.70 -18.47
C GLN A 103 18.37 2.29 -19.74
N PRO A 104 19.01 1.73 -20.79
CA PRO A 104 18.29 1.29 -21.99
C PRO A 104 17.24 0.22 -21.71
N ILE A 105 17.53 -0.70 -20.78
CA ILE A 105 16.64 -1.81 -20.44
C ILE A 105 15.41 -1.29 -19.68
N LEU A 106 15.63 -0.50 -18.62
CA LEU A 106 14.52 0.10 -17.86
C LEU A 106 13.64 0.97 -18.77
N ARG A 107 14.23 1.87 -19.56
CA ARG A 107 13.45 2.79 -20.42
C ARG A 107 12.70 2.10 -21.56
N ARG A 108 12.93 0.81 -21.82
CA ARG A 108 12.24 0.04 -22.85
C ARG A 108 11.58 -1.23 -22.31
N PHE A 109 11.49 -1.38 -20.99
CA PHE A 109 10.95 -2.59 -20.37
C PHE A 109 9.51 -2.89 -20.78
N HIS A 110 8.67 -1.86 -20.96
CA HIS A 110 7.31 -1.99 -21.49
C HIS A 110 7.26 -2.49 -22.95
N GLU A 111 8.31 -2.29 -23.76
CA GLU A 111 8.44 -2.89 -25.09
C GLU A 111 8.90 -4.35 -24.97
N HIS A 112 9.87 -4.60 -24.09
CA HIS A 112 10.40 -5.92 -23.81
C HIS A 112 9.33 -6.88 -23.26
N THR A 113 8.44 -6.39 -22.39
CA THR A 113 7.36 -7.20 -21.79
C THR A 113 6.32 -7.69 -22.81
N VAL A 114 6.31 -7.12 -24.01
CA VAL A 114 5.47 -7.56 -25.14
C VAL A 114 6.30 -8.08 -26.33
N THR A 115 7.61 -8.26 -26.17
CA THR A 115 8.48 -8.79 -27.22
C THR A 115 8.59 -10.31 -27.07
N PRO A 116 8.06 -11.13 -28.01
CA PRO A 116 8.08 -12.59 -27.89
C PRO A 116 9.49 -13.14 -27.68
N GLY A 117 9.64 -14.04 -26.70
CA GLY A 117 10.91 -14.70 -26.37
C GLY A 117 11.93 -13.83 -25.63
N TRP A 118 11.56 -12.62 -25.21
CA TRP A 118 12.47 -11.78 -24.43
C TRP A 118 12.75 -12.38 -23.04
N THR A 119 14.03 -12.42 -22.68
CA THR A 119 14.56 -12.87 -21.39
C THR A 119 15.76 -12.00 -21.02
N PHE A 120 16.14 -12.00 -19.75
CA PHE A 120 17.29 -11.25 -19.26
C PHE A 120 18.04 -12.02 -18.16
N ASP A 121 19.31 -12.32 -18.42
CA ASP A 121 20.22 -13.03 -17.49
C ASP A 121 21.38 -12.14 -17.01
N GLY A 122 21.22 -10.82 -17.09
CA GLY A 122 22.26 -9.86 -16.71
C GLY A 122 22.27 -9.48 -15.23
N CYS A 123 21.30 -9.95 -14.43
CA CYS A 123 21.25 -9.69 -12.99
C CYS A 123 22.38 -10.41 -12.23
N GLY A 124 22.77 -9.86 -11.09
CA GLY A 124 23.71 -10.46 -10.15
C GLY A 124 23.29 -11.88 -9.74
N PRO A 125 24.23 -12.79 -9.43
CA PRO A 125 23.93 -14.18 -9.07
C PRO A 125 23.20 -14.33 -7.74
N ASN A 126 23.27 -13.31 -6.89
CA ASN A 126 22.59 -13.28 -5.59
C ASN A 126 21.28 -12.49 -5.62
N GLU A 127 20.89 -11.93 -6.77
CA GLU A 127 19.63 -11.21 -6.89
C GLU A 127 18.46 -12.18 -6.71
N LYS A 128 17.62 -11.91 -5.71
CA LYS A 128 16.70 -12.88 -5.13
C LYS A 128 15.70 -13.39 -6.15
N ASP A 129 15.21 -12.48 -6.98
CA ASP A 129 14.13 -12.72 -7.91
C ASP A 129 14.63 -12.84 -9.38
N ARG A 130 15.96 -12.96 -9.60
CA ARG A 130 16.61 -13.10 -10.92
C ARG A 130 15.94 -14.14 -11.82
N GLN A 131 15.54 -15.28 -11.26
CA GLN A 131 14.98 -16.39 -12.04
C GLN A 131 13.74 -15.98 -12.86
N LEU A 132 12.97 -15.00 -12.37
CA LEU A 132 11.84 -14.43 -13.10
C LEU A 132 12.26 -13.80 -14.43
N LEU A 133 13.40 -13.09 -14.45
CA LEU A 133 13.92 -12.42 -15.64
C LEU A 133 14.57 -13.42 -16.62
N VAL A 134 15.19 -14.48 -16.08
CA VAL A 134 15.82 -15.53 -16.89
C VAL A 134 14.79 -16.32 -17.70
N GLU A 135 13.62 -16.58 -17.13
CA GLU A 135 12.49 -17.28 -17.79
C GLU A 135 11.33 -16.30 -18.07
N TYR A 136 11.63 -15.03 -18.35
CA TYR A 136 10.59 -14.01 -18.52
C TYR A 136 9.71 -14.22 -19.75
N ASP A 137 10.17 -15.03 -20.70
CA ASP A 137 9.43 -15.42 -21.91
C ASP A 137 8.05 -16.03 -21.56
N VAL A 138 7.94 -16.77 -20.45
CA VAL A 138 6.65 -17.34 -20.02
C VAL A 138 5.64 -16.27 -19.61
N VAL A 139 6.11 -15.14 -19.05
CA VAL A 139 5.26 -13.98 -18.70
C VAL A 139 4.81 -13.29 -19.98
N VAL A 140 5.72 -13.10 -20.93
CA VAL A 140 5.42 -12.50 -22.24
C VAL A 140 4.36 -13.32 -22.97
N GLU A 141 4.48 -14.64 -23.02
CA GLU A 141 3.51 -15.52 -23.67
C GLU A 141 2.10 -15.37 -23.07
N GLU A 142 1.98 -15.38 -21.74
CA GLU A 142 0.68 -15.24 -21.08
C GLU A 142 0.08 -13.82 -21.24
N LEU A 143 0.91 -12.76 -21.30
CA LEU A 143 0.44 -11.40 -21.60
C LEU A 143 -0.16 -11.30 -23.01
N HIS A 144 0.36 -12.02 -23.99
CA HIS A 144 -0.20 -12.02 -25.35
C HIS A 144 -1.58 -12.70 -25.41
N ILE A 145 -1.83 -13.67 -24.52
CA ILE A 145 -3.11 -14.37 -24.39
C ILE A 145 -4.16 -13.50 -23.69
N LEU A 146 -3.76 -12.55 -22.84
CA LEU A 146 -4.69 -11.66 -22.15
C LEU A 146 -5.54 -10.84 -23.13
N GLN A 147 -6.73 -10.45 -22.66
CA GLN A 147 -7.58 -9.51 -23.37
C GLN A 147 -6.81 -8.20 -23.64
N PRO A 148 -6.95 -7.60 -24.84
CA PRO A 148 -6.17 -6.42 -25.22
C PRO A 148 -6.29 -5.25 -24.25
N GLU A 149 -7.46 -5.06 -23.63
CA GLU A 149 -7.72 -4.01 -22.64
C GLU A 149 -6.84 -4.17 -21.38
N TYR A 150 -6.78 -5.38 -20.80
CA TYR A 150 -5.92 -5.65 -19.64
C TYR A 150 -4.43 -5.50 -20.00
N ARG A 151 -4.01 -6.03 -21.14
CA ARG A 151 -2.62 -5.90 -21.61
C ARG A 151 -2.23 -4.44 -21.77
N ALA A 152 -3.11 -3.61 -22.36
CA ALA A 152 -2.85 -2.19 -22.54
C ALA A 152 -2.68 -1.46 -21.21
N ILE A 153 -3.49 -1.78 -20.20
CA ILE A 153 -3.35 -1.21 -18.85
C ILE A 153 -2.01 -1.60 -18.22
N ILE A 154 -1.65 -2.90 -18.26
CA ILE A 154 -0.40 -3.40 -17.68
C ILE A 154 0.82 -2.71 -18.33
N VAL A 155 0.85 -2.62 -19.66
CA VAL A 155 1.93 -2.01 -20.42
C VAL A 155 2.02 -0.49 -20.17
N ASP A 156 0.88 0.20 -20.11
CA ASP A 156 0.85 1.64 -19.83
C ASP A 156 1.38 1.97 -18.43
N ILE A 157 0.94 1.23 -17.41
CA ILE A 157 1.45 1.41 -16.05
C ILE A 157 2.93 1.06 -15.98
N CYS A 158 3.35 -0.05 -16.59
CA CYS A 158 4.75 -0.42 -16.70
C CYS A 158 5.58 0.70 -17.33
N HIS A 159 5.10 1.33 -18.40
CA HIS A 159 5.75 2.45 -19.07
C HIS A 159 5.89 3.69 -18.17
N LYS A 160 4.83 4.05 -17.42
CA LYS A 160 4.89 5.17 -16.48
C LYS A 160 5.87 4.91 -15.32
N MET A 161 5.83 3.70 -14.76
CA MET A 161 6.69 3.29 -13.63
C MET A 161 8.17 3.27 -14.03
N GLN A 162 8.49 2.64 -15.17
CA GLN A 162 9.87 2.51 -15.62
C GLN A 162 10.55 3.86 -15.87
N VAL A 163 9.79 4.90 -16.27
CA VAL A 163 10.34 6.24 -16.53
C VAL A 163 10.81 6.84 -15.21
N GLY A 164 9.97 6.80 -14.18
CA GLY A 164 10.34 7.26 -12.84
C GLY A 164 11.52 6.47 -12.27
N MET A 165 11.42 5.14 -12.28
CA MET A 165 12.49 4.24 -11.81
C MET A 165 13.84 4.49 -12.51
N ALA A 166 13.83 4.64 -13.84
CA ALA A 166 15.05 4.93 -14.60
C ALA A 166 15.65 6.30 -14.23
N ASP A 167 14.82 7.32 -14.03
CA ASP A 167 15.29 8.65 -13.63
C ASP A 167 15.92 8.65 -12.22
N TYR A 168 15.31 7.95 -11.25
CA TYR A 168 15.89 7.83 -9.90
C TYR A 168 17.16 6.98 -9.89
N ALA A 169 17.19 5.86 -10.62
CA ALA A 169 18.38 5.02 -10.76
C ALA A 169 19.55 5.78 -11.40
N HIS A 170 19.30 6.56 -12.47
CA HIS A 170 20.34 7.35 -13.13
C HIS A 170 20.92 8.42 -12.21
N ARG A 171 20.05 9.12 -11.48
CA ARG A 171 20.48 10.14 -10.50
C ARG A 171 21.39 9.52 -9.43
N TYR A 172 21.04 8.31 -8.96
CA TYR A 172 21.86 7.58 -8.00
C TYR A 172 23.24 7.22 -8.58
N ALA A 173 23.28 6.74 -9.83
CA ALA A 173 24.53 6.39 -10.51
C ALA A 173 25.46 7.60 -10.70
N ILE A 174 24.93 8.76 -11.10
CA ILE A 174 25.71 10.00 -11.22
C ILE A 174 26.26 10.42 -9.85
N ALA A 175 25.45 10.33 -8.80
CA ALA A 175 25.85 10.74 -7.45
C ALA A 175 26.99 9.87 -6.89
N THR A 176 26.98 8.58 -7.17
CA THR A 176 27.98 7.62 -6.70
C THR A 176 29.28 7.68 -7.52
N THR A 177 29.19 7.89 -8.84
CA THR A 177 30.37 8.01 -9.73
C THR A 177 31.06 9.37 -9.62
N GLY A 178 30.31 10.46 -9.40
CA GLY A 178 30.85 11.81 -9.21
C GLY A 178 31.66 12.01 -7.92
N SER A 179 31.63 11.06 -6.98
CA SER A 179 32.46 11.05 -5.76
C SER A 179 33.84 10.41 -5.96
N ALA A 180 34.10 9.77 -7.12
CA ALA A 180 35.27 8.91 -7.29
C ALA A 180 36.51 9.58 -7.93
N ASP A 181 36.41 10.76 -8.55
CA ASP A 181 37.58 11.36 -9.24
C ASP A 181 37.67 12.88 -9.07
N LEU A 182 38.57 13.31 -8.18
CA LEU A 182 39.24 14.61 -8.29
C LEU A 182 40.75 14.37 -8.25
N PRO A 183 41.46 14.47 -9.39
CA PRO A 183 42.91 14.43 -9.40
C PRO A 183 43.44 15.66 -8.65
N LYS A 184 44.25 15.42 -7.62
CA LYS A 184 45.05 16.46 -6.98
C LYS A 184 46.20 16.87 -7.91
N THR A 185 45.95 17.77 -8.85
CA THR A 185 47.01 18.52 -9.55
C THR A 185 46.45 19.91 -9.84
N GLY A 186 46.96 20.97 -9.20
CA GLY A 186 48.11 21.73 -9.69
C GLY A 186 47.60 23.00 -10.36
N GLY A 187 47.82 24.15 -9.72
CA GLY A 187 47.09 25.39 -9.99
C GLY A 187 47.26 25.97 -11.40
N LEU A 188 46.20 26.66 -11.85
CA LEU A 188 46.25 27.83 -12.72
C LEU A 188 44.89 28.55 -12.69
N HIS A 189 44.95 29.88 -12.69
CA HIS A 189 43.84 30.83 -12.60
C HIS A 189 42.85 30.73 -13.79
N PRO A 190 41.60 31.22 -13.64
CA PRO A 190 40.51 30.96 -14.57
C PRO A 190 40.42 32.06 -15.64
N GLU A 191 40.28 31.69 -16.91
CA GLU A 191 39.62 32.55 -17.89
C GLU A 191 38.87 31.72 -18.95
N LYS A 192 37.59 32.06 -19.08
CA LYS A 192 36.78 32.07 -20.31
C LYS A 192 36.40 30.72 -20.93
N ALA A 193 35.29 30.18 -20.43
CA ALA A 193 34.26 29.57 -21.28
C ALA A 193 32.87 30.00 -20.75
N GLY A 194 32.04 30.50 -21.66
CA GLY A 194 30.77 31.16 -21.37
C GLY A 194 29.81 30.30 -20.55
N GLY A 195 29.18 30.94 -19.58
CA GLY A 195 28.30 30.30 -18.60
C GLY A 195 27.03 29.73 -19.22
N LEU A 196 26.84 28.43 -19.03
CA LEU A 196 25.61 27.94 -18.45
C LEU A 196 25.93 27.48 -17.02
N HIS A 197 25.34 28.19 -16.06
CA HIS A 197 25.31 27.81 -14.66
C HIS A 197 24.49 26.52 -14.52
N PRO A 198 24.92 25.51 -13.74
CA PRO A 198 24.05 24.41 -13.34
C PRO A 198 23.12 24.93 -12.24
N GLU A 199 22.09 25.69 -12.61
CA GLU A 199 21.01 26.05 -11.70
C GLU A 199 19.82 25.10 -11.86
N LYS A 200 19.60 24.33 -10.79
CA LYS A 200 18.29 23.99 -10.22
C LYS A 200 17.21 23.54 -11.20
N VAL A 201 17.23 22.25 -11.50
CA VAL A 201 15.99 21.51 -11.80
C VAL A 201 15.99 20.25 -10.93
N GLY A 202 15.11 20.20 -9.94
CA GLY A 202 14.79 18.99 -9.16
C GLY A 202 15.61 18.75 -7.89
N GLY A 203 15.19 19.35 -6.77
CA GLY A 203 15.11 18.71 -5.45
C GLY A 203 16.36 18.28 -4.68
N LEU A 204 17.35 17.64 -5.30
CA LEU A 204 18.35 16.78 -4.63
C LEU A 204 19.75 17.43 -4.48
N HIS A 205 20.46 17.23 -3.37
CA HIS A 205 21.82 17.74 -3.13
C HIS A 205 22.86 16.60 -2.95
N LEU A 206 24.09 16.85 -3.40
CA LEU A 206 25.22 15.91 -3.31
C LEU A 206 26.07 16.23 -2.08
N GLU A 207 26.35 15.26 -1.22
CA GLU A 207 27.35 15.39 -0.15
C GLU A 207 28.67 14.68 -0.47
N LYS A 208 29.75 15.20 0.13
CA LYS A 208 31.15 14.73 0.02
C LYS A 208 31.39 13.31 0.58
N ALA A 209 30.35 12.60 1.00
CA ALA A 209 30.41 11.27 1.63
C ALA A 209 29.54 10.20 0.94
N GLY A 210 29.23 10.35 -0.36
CA GLY A 210 28.96 9.20 -1.23
C GLY A 210 27.61 8.50 -1.13
N GLY A 211 26.50 9.20 -0.91
CA GLY A 211 25.15 8.64 -1.04
C GLY A 211 24.12 9.67 -1.53
N LEU A 212 23.29 9.29 -2.51
CA LEU A 212 22.10 10.06 -2.90
C LEU A 212 21.00 9.78 -1.88
N HIS A 213 20.47 10.82 -1.26
CA HIS A 213 19.30 10.73 -0.39
C HIS A 213 18.22 11.64 -0.95
N ILE A 214 16.96 11.27 -0.72
CA ILE A 214 15.83 12.14 -1.04
C ILE A 214 15.93 13.39 -0.17
N GLU A 215 15.82 14.59 -0.75
CA GLU A 215 15.92 15.83 0.01
C GLU A 215 14.57 16.24 0.58
N LYS A 216 13.56 16.34 -0.29
CA LYS A 216 12.25 16.86 0.05
C LYS A 216 11.21 15.78 0.20
N THR A 217 10.21 16.05 1.04
CA THR A 217 9.01 15.24 1.17
C THR A 217 8.21 15.16 -0.13
N GLU A 218 8.23 16.20 -0.97
CA GLU A 218 7.63 16.20 -2.32
C GLU A 218 8.29 15.16 -3.25
N ASP A 219 9.62 15.09 -3.23
CA ASP A 219 10.36 14.10 -4.03
C ASP A 219 10.13 12.68 -3.50
N TYR A 220 9.98 12.53 -2.17
CA TYR A 220 9.61 11.27 -1.54
C TYR A 220 8.22 10.79 -1.98
N ASP A 221 7.24 11.70 -2.01
CA ASP A 221 5.89 11.42 -2.49
C ASP A 221 5.89 11.06 -3.99
N LEU A 222 6.69 11.76 -4.79
CA LEU A 222 6.85 11.49 -6.21
C LEU A 222 7.52 10.13 -6.47
N TYR A 223 8.56 9.77 -5.72
CA TYR A 223 9.15 8.44 -5.78
C TYR A 223 8.11 7.36 -5.44
N CYS A 224 7.40 7.52 -4.32
CA CYS A 224 6.34 6.59 -3.91
C CYS A 224 5.19 6.51 -4.94
N HIS A 225 4.87 7.62 -5.62
CA HIS A 225 3.90 7.64 -6.71
C HIS A 225 4.36 6.71 -7.85
N TYR A 226 5.61 6.86 -8.30
CA TYR A 226 6.13 6.03 -9.40
C TYR A 226 6.18 4.55 -9.04
N VAL A 227 6.64 4.18 -7.85
CA VAL A 227 6.88 2.75 -7.53
C VAL A 227 5.66 2.04 -6.95
N ALA A 228 4.68 2.76 -6.40
CA ALA A 228 3.51 2.16 -5.75
C ALA A 228 2.18 2.86 -6.06
N GLY A 229 2.16 4.19 -6.18
CA GLY A 229 0.93 4.93 -6.51
C GLY A 229 0.34 4.52 -7.87
N LEU A 230 1.20 4.38 -8.89
CA LEU A 230 0.83 3.87 -10.21
C LEU A 230 0.33 2.42 -10.19
N VAL A 231 0.77 1.61 -9.23
CA VAL A 231 0.24 0.25 -9.02
C VAL A 231 -1.23 0.32 -8.57
N GLY A 232 -1.56 1.26 -7.69
CA GLY A 232 -2.93 1.56 -7.30
C GLY A 232 -3.80 1.97 -8.50
N GLU A 233 -3.31 2.91 -9.33
CA GLU A 233 -3.99 3.30 -10.59
C GLU A 233 -4.25 2.08 -11.49
N GLY A 234 -3.22 1.25 -11.71
CA GLY A 234 -3.30 0.07 -12.55
C GLY A 234 -4.36 -0.92 -12.04
N LEU A 235 -4.34 -1.22 -10.75
CA LEU A 235 -5.32 -2.11 -10.12
C LEU A 235 -6.75 -1.57 -10.27
N CYS A 236 -6.99 -0.28 -10.03
CA CYS A 236 -8.30 0.33 -10.24
C CYS A 236 -8.82 0.14 -11.66
N ARG A 237 -7.96 0.40 -12.66
CA ARG A 237 -8.29 0.22 -14.08
C ARG A 237 -8.55 -1.24 -14.43
N LEU A 238 -7.81 -2.18 -13.84
CA LEU A 238 -8.05 -3.61 -14.02
C LEU A 238 -9.37 -4.06 -13.38
N PHE A 239 -9.71 -3.55 -12.19
CA PHE A 239 -10.99 -3.85 -11.51
C PHE A 239 -12.19 -3.36 -12.33
N THR A 240 -12.12 -2.14 -12.89
CA THR A 240 -13.19 -1.61 -13.73
C THR A 240 -13.28 -2.30 -15.08
N ALA A 241 -12.14 -2.58 -15.75
CA ALA A 241 -12.11 -3.34 -17.00
C ALA A 241 -12.69 -4.76 -16.82
N SER A 242 -12.49 -5.38 -15.65
CA SER A 242 -13.09 -6.67 -15.32
C SER A 242 -14.59 -6.62 -15.03
N LYS A 243 -15.18 -5.43 -14.96
CA LYS A 243 -16.59 -5.17 -14.61
C LYS A 243 -16.98 -5.67 -13.22
N LYS A 244 -15.99 -5.98 -12.37
CA LYS A 244 -16.21 -6.37 -10.97
C LYS A 244 -16.42 -5.16 -10.06
N GLU A 245 -15.91 -4.01 -10.46
CA GLU A 245 -16.13 -2.73 -9.77
C GLU A 245 -16.77 -1.69 -10.69
N ALA A 246 -17.29 -0.63 -10.08
CA ALA A 246 -18.00 0.42 -10.79
C ALA A 246 -17.06 1.21 -11.74
N PRO A 247 -17.50 1.61 -12.95
CA PRO A 247 -16.62 2.24 -13.95
C PRO A 247 -15.91 3.51 -13.47
N TRP A 248 -16.56 4.30 -12.61
CA TRP A 248 -16.01 5.55 -12.07
C TRP A 248 -14.77 5.32 -11.18
N LEU A 249 -14.63 4.14 -10.57
CA LEU A 249 -13.49 3.81 -9.71
C LEU A 249 -12.15 3.89 -10.46
N GLY A 250 -12.15 3.62 -11.77
CA GLY A 250 -10.97 3.69 -12.62
C GLY A 250 -10.45 5.12 -12.84
N GLY A 251 -11.28 6.13 -12.54
CA GLY A 251 -10.90 7.55 -12.56
C GLY A 251 -10.43 8.09 -11.21
N GLU A 252 -10.51 7.30 -10.14
CA GLU A 252 -10.26 7.75 -8.77
C GLU A 252 -8.77 7.69 -8.41
N LEU A 253 -7.96 8.46 -9.14
CA LEU A 253 -6.51 8.38 -9.13
C LEU A 253 -5.89 8.85 -7.81
N GLU A 254 -6.47 9.85 -7.14
CA GLU A 254 -5.93 10.38 -5.88
C GLU A 254 -6.00 9.35 -4.76
N LEU A 255 -7.18 8.74 -4.55
CA LEU A 255 -7.36 7.71 -3.53
C LEU A 255 -6.56 6.45 -3.86
N ALA A 256 -6.50 6.07 -5.14
CA ALA A 256 -5.67 4.95 -5.59
C ALA A 256 -4.17 5.20 -5.34
N ASN A 257 -3.72 6.44 -5.55
CA ASN A 257 -2.35 6.85 -5.25
C ASN A 257 -2.07 6.76 -3.73
N SER A 258 -2.96 7.30 -2.89
CA SER A 258 -2.83 7.22 -1.43
C SER A 258 -2.77 5.77 -0.91
N MET A 259 -3.52 4.85 -1.53
CA MET A 259 -3.43 3.41 -1.25
C MET A 259 -2.02 2.85 -1.48
N GLY A 260 -1.38 3.23 -2.60
CA GLY A 260 -0.01 2.83 -2.91
C GLY A 260 1.03 3.48 -2.00
N LEU A 261 0.91 4.80 -1.77
CA LEU A 261 1.81 5.56 -0.90
C LEU A 261 1.79 5.02 0.53
N PHE A 262 0.63 4.68 1.10
CA PHE A 262 0.56 4.15 2.46
C PHE A 262 1.35 2.85 2.62
N LEU A 263 1.23 1.93 1.65
CA LEU A 263 1.98 0.66 1.66
C LEU A 263 3.48 0.89 1.46
N GLN A 264 3.86 1.70 0.47
CA GLN A 264 5.26 1.93 0.14
C GLN A 264 6.00 2.63 1.26
N LYS A 265 5.43 3.68 1.83
CA LYS A 265 6.02 4.40 2.96
C LYS A 265 6.15 3.50 4.18
N THR A 266 5.19 2.62 4.41
CA THR A 266 5.27 1.63 5.50
C THR A 266 6.46 0.68 5.31
N ASN A 267 6.68 0.19 4.09
CA ASN A 267 7.84 -0.67 3.79
C ASN A 267 9.15 0.09 3.95
N ILE A 268 9.28 1.28 3.36
CA ILE A 268 10.47 2.14 3.48
C ILE A 268 10.80 2.47 4.95
N ILE A 269 9.78 2.65 5.80
CA ILE A 269 10.00 2.86 7.24
C ILE A 269 10.52 1.57 7.88
N ARG A 270 9.84 0.46 7.67
CA ARG A 270 10.15 -0.84 8.31
C ARG A 270 11.53 -1.38 7.92
N ASP A 271 11.91 -1.22 6.66
CA ASP A 271 13.10 -1.84 6.06
C ASP A 271 14.35 -0.95 6.15
N PHE A 272 14.28 0.17 6.88
CA PHE A 272 15.36 1.15 7.03
C PHE A 272 16.76 0.56 7.26
N ARG A 273 16.90 -0.41 8.17
CA ARG A 273 18.22 -1.04 8.46
C ARG A 273 18.78 -1.77 7.24
N GLU A 274 17.93 -2.52 6.55
CA GLU A 274 18.29 -3.29 5.35
C GLU A 274 18.70 -2.34 4.23
N ASP A 275 17.92 -1.27 4.01
CA ASP A 275 18.26 -0.23 3.03
C ASP A 275 19.58 0.46 3.33
N VAL A 276 19.87 0.76 4.60
CA VAL A 276 21.18 1.33 5.00
C VAL A 276 22.33 0.36 4.73
N ASP A 277 22.14 -0.95 4.98
CA ASP A 277 23.14 -1.98 4.68
C ASP A 277 23.43 -2.07 3.17
N ASP A 278 22.39 -1.93 2.34
CA ASP A 278 22.47 -1.94 0.88
C ASP A 278 22.84 -0.58 0.27
N ARG A 279 23.08 0.44 1.11
CA ARG A 279 23.40 1.84 0.71
C ARG A 279 22.31 2.51 -0.14
N ARG A 280 21.05 2.22 0.17
CA ARG A 280 19.85 2.87 -0.35
C ARG A 280 19.27 3.82 0.71
N PHE A 281 18.95 5.06 0.34
CA PHE A 281 18.53 6.09 1.30
C PHE A 281 17.25 6.80 0.83
N PHE A 282 16.10 6.24 1.22
CA PHE A 282 14.78 6.74 0.82
C PHE A 282 14.16 7.76 1.78
N TRP A 283 14.65 7.86 3.02
CA TRP A 283 14.10 8.81 4.00
C TRP A 283 14.49 10.24 3.60
N PRO A 284 13.53 11.18 3.48
CA PRO A 284 13.81 12.53 3.03
C PRO A 284 14.58 13.35 4.08
N ARG A 285 15.62 14.08 3.67
CA ARG A 285 16.45 14.95 4.53
C ARG A 285 15.62 16.00 5.24
N GLU A 286 14.58 16.51 4.60
CA GLU A 286 13.60 17.42 5.20
C GLU A 286 12.98 16.84 6.48
N ILE A 287 12.91 15.51 6.64
CA ILE A 287 12.40 14.87 7.87
C ILE A 287 13.52 14.53 8.85
N TRP A 288 14.59 13.85 8.42
CA TRP A 288 15.63 13.34 9.34
C TRP A 288 16.74 14.33 9.64
N GLY A 289 16.95 15.29 8.77
CA GLY A 289 18.01 16.29 8.85
C GLY A 289 17.69 17.44 9.81
N LYS A 290 18.73 18.19 10.16
CA LYS A 290 18.57 19.42 10.95
C LYS A 290 17.73 20.46 10.20
N GLY A 291 16.84 21.13 10.92
CA GLY A 291 15.92 22.13 10.35
C GLY A 291 14.60 21.58 9.81
N GLY A 292 14.43 20.26 9.84
CA GLY A 292 13.16 19.58 9.58
C GLY A 292 12.15 19.66 10.75
N PRO A 293 11.10 18.81 10.77
CA PRO A 293 10.14 18.71 11.87
C PRO A 293 10.76 18.44 13.24
N VAL A 294 11.94 17.82 13.28
CA VAL A 294 12.69 17.55 14.52
C VAL A 294 13.64 18.69 14.91
N GLY A 295 13.71 19.77 14.12
CA GLY A 295 14.55 20.95 14.39
C GLY A 295 16.03 20.59 14.53
N ASP A 296 16.66 21.11 15.58
CA ASP A 296 18.09 20.86 15.88
C ASP A 296 18.39 19.43 16.35
N LEU A 297 17.35 18.61 16.60
CA LEU A 297 17.50 17.20 16.97
C LEU A 297 17.79 16.29 15.77
N GLY A 298 17.68 16.81 14.54
CA GLY A 298 18.00 16.07 13.32
C GLY A 298 19.47 15.68 13.20
N PHE A 299 19.79 14.89 12.18
CA PHE A 299 21.11 14.30 11.97
C PHE A 299 21.85 14.96 10.80
N ASP A 300 23.18 14.81 10.79
CA ASP A 300 24.00 15.23 9.64
C ASP A 300 24.02 14.13 8.58
N ASN A 301 24.08 12.86 8.99
CA ASN A 301 23.98 11.71 8.09
C ASN A 301 22.83 10.78 8.50
N VAL A 302 22.13 10.21 7.52
CA VAL A 302 21.00 9.31 7.78
C VAL A 302 21.42 8.01 8.48
N GLN A 303 22.66 7.55 8.28
CA GLN A 303 23.17 6.32 8.91
C GLN A 303 23.35 6.48 10.43
N ASP A 304 23.48 7.72 10.91
CA ASP A 304 23.62 8.02 12.34
C ASP A 304 22.36 7.65 13.14
N LEU A 305 21.20 7.50 12.48
CA LEU A 305 19.97 7.00 13.09
C LEU A 305 20.12 5.56 13.61
N CYS A 306 21.10 4.80 13.10
CA CYS A 306 21.41 3.44 13.57
C CYS A 306 22.23 3.43 14.86
N GLY A 307 22.57 4.58 15.43
CA GLY A 307 23.33 4.67 16.68
C GLY A 307 22.61 4.04 17.87
N THR A 308 23.37 3.40 18.75
CA THR A 308 22.85 2.70 19.95
C THR A 308 23.09 3.47 21.25
N ASP A 309 23.61 4.70 21.18
CA ASP A 309 23.92 5.49 22.37
C ASP A 309 22.64 6.01 23.04
N THR A 310 22.41 5.54 24.26
CA THR A 310 21.28 5.91 25.13
C THR A 310 21.65 6.99 26.15
N THR A 311 22.87 7.52 26.11
CA THR A 311 23.36 8.48 27.09
C THR A 311 22.73 9.85 26.87
N THR A 312 22.03 10.36 27.89
CA THR A 312 21.53 11.74 27.93
C THR A 312 22.63 12.64 28.49
N VAL A 313 23.03 13.66 27.75
CA VAL A 313 24.04 14.64 28.18
C VAL A 313 23.39 16.02 28.24
N ASP A 314 23.55 16.73 29.36
CA ASP A 314 23.03 18.08 29.57
C ASP A 314 21.52 18.24 29.30
N GLY A 315 20.74 17.19 29.58
CA GLY A 315 19.29 17.15 29.34
C GLY A 315 18.87 17.03 27.88
N LYS A 316 19.82 16.84 26.95
CA LYS A 316 19.53 16.60 25.53
C LYS A 316 19.17 15.13 25.29
N PRO A 317 18.15 14.85 24.45
CA PRO A 317 17.78 13.47 24.10
C PRO A 317 18.97 12.68 23.55
N SER A 318 19.02 11.38 23.87
CA SER A 318 20.06 10.47 23.38
C SER A 318 19.98 10.29 21.87
N VAL A 319 20.99 9.66 21.26
CA VAL A 319 20.96 9.33 19.82
C VAL A 319 19.75 8.48 19.49
N VAL A 320 19.45 7.49 20.34
CA VAL A 320 18.28 6.62 20.19
C VAL A 320 16.98 7.45 20.27
N ASP A 321 16.85 8.34 21.26
CA ASP A 321 15.64 9.18 21.39
C ASP A 321 15.43 10.07 20.16
N ARG A 322 16.50 10.69 19.65
CA ARG A 322 16.47 11.53 18.44
C ARG A 322 16.04 10.72 17.21
N ALA A 323 16.57 9.50 17.05
CA ALA A 323 16.19 8.61 15.96
C ALA A 323 14.69 8.22 16.04
N LEU A 324 14.17 7.98 17.25
CA LEU A 324 12.74 7.72 17.48
C LEU A 324 11.86 8.94 17.14
N PHE A 325 12.32 10.16 17.38
CA PHE A 325 11.58 11.36 16.98
C PHE A 325 11.54 11.54 15.46
N VAL A 326 12.64 11.23 14.76
CA VAL A 326 12.63 11.21 13.29
C VAL A 326 11.68 10.14 12.75
N GLN A 327 11.72 8.94 13.33
CA GLN A 327 10.80 7.85 12.99
C GLN A 327 9.34 8.27 13.19
N SER A 328 9.03 8.97 14.29
CA SER A 328 7.69 9.51 14.54
C SER A 328 7.22 10.43 13.42
N ALA A 329 8.08 11.32 12.95
CA ALA A 329 7.79 12.21 11.82
C ALA A 329 7.58 11.44 10.50
N MET A 330 8.35 10.38 10.25
CA MET A 330 8.14 9.49 9.10
C MET A 330 6.81 8.75 9.17
N ILE A 331 6.45 8.21 10.34
CA ILE A 331 5.20 7.49 10.54
C ILE A 331 4.01 8.46 10.46
N LEU A 332 4.11 9.67 10.99
CA LEU A 332 3.13 10.74 10.79
C LEU A 332 2.89 11.01 9.30
N ASN A 333 3.96 11.13 8.51
CA ASN A 333 3.88 11.35 7.07
C ASN A 333 3.14 10.20 6.35
N ALA A 334 3.35 8.95 6.76
CA ALA A 334 2.60 7.80 6.25
C ALA A 334 1.13 7.80 6.72
N LEU A 335 0.86 8.04 8.01
CA LEU A 335 -0.49 8.03 8.59
C LEU A 335 -1.44 9.06 7.97
N ASN A 336 -0.92 10.13 7.37
CA ASN A 336 -1.75 11.11 6.65
C ASN A 336 -2.53 10.50 5.47
N HIS A 337 -2.10 9.36 4.93
CA HIS A 337 -2.79 8.63 3.86
C HIS A 337 -3.92 7.72 4.39
N ALA A 338 -3.99 7.46 5.70
CA ALA A 338 -4.93 6.50 6.27
C ALA A 338 -6.42 6.87 6.05
N PRO A 339 -6.87 8.13 6.15
CA PRO A 339 -8.25 8.51 5.82
C PRO A 339 -8.62 8.19 4.36
N ASP A 340 -7.73 8.49 3.41
CA ASP A 340 -7.96 8.21 1.99
C ASP A 340 -8.03 6.71 1.71
N VAL A 341 -7.16 5.92 2.35
CA VAL A 341 -7.20 4.46 2.32
C VAL A 341 -8.56 3.94 2.79
N LEU A 342 -9.07 4.48 3.89
CA LEU A 342 -10.37 4.09 4.45
C LEU A 342 -11.54 4.49 3.53
N ASP A 343 -11.48 5.67 2.90
CA ASP A 343 -12.49 6.09 1.92
C ASP A 343 -12.46 5.23 0.65
N PHE A 344 -11.27 4.88 0.15
CA PHE A 344 -11.12 3.97 -0.98
C PHE A 344 -11.71 2.59 -0.68
N LEU A 345 -11.37 1.99 0.46
CA LEU A 345 -11.86 0.66 0.83
C LEU A 345 -13.39 0.64 1.02
N ARG A 346 -13.99 1.74 1.47
CA ARG A 346 -15.44 1.86 1.68
C ARG A 346 -16.25 1.80 0.38
N VAL A 347 -15.68 2.22 -0.74
CA VAL A 347 -16.42 2.31 -2.01
C VAL A 347 -16.43 1.00 -2.81
N LEU A 348 -15.49 0.08 -2.53
CA LEU A 348 -15.40 -1.23 -3.17
C LEU A 348 -16.66 -2.07 -2.90
N LYS A 349 -17.10 -2.82 -3.92
CA LYS A 349 -18.33 -3.64 -3.87
C LYS A 349 -18.07 -5.12 -4.00
N ASN A 350 -17.06 -5.53 -4.78
CA ASN A 350 -16.72 -6.94 -4.91
C ASN A 350 -15.94 -7.42 -3.69
N GLN A 351 -16.39 -8.51 -3.08
CA GLN A 351 -15.80 -9.04 -1.85
C GLN A 351 -14.33 -9.47 -2.01
N SER A 352 -13.99 -10.09 -3.15
CA SER A 352 -12.62 -10.54 -3.40
C SER A 352 -11.68 -9.36 -3.64
N VAL A 353 -12.13 -8.33 -4.36
CA VAL A 353 -11.39 -7.08 -4.57
C VAL A 353 -11.22 -6.32 -3.25
N PHE A 354 -12.28 -6.25 -2.43
CA PHE A 354 -12.20 -5.66 -1.09
C PHE A 354 -11.14 -6.35 -0.23
N ASN A 355 -11.18 -7.68 -0.12
CA ASN A 355 -10.20 -8.43 0.68
C ASN A 355 -8.78 -8.20 0.16
N PHE A 356 -8.60 -8.25 -1.16
CA PHE A 356 -7.33 -8.03 -1.82
C PHE A 356 -6.72 -6.65 -1.50
N CYS A 357 -7.55 -5.60 -1.49
CA CYS A 357 -7.14 -4.25 -1.15
C CYS A 357 -6.98 -4.04 0.36
N ALA A 358 -7.87 -4.61 1.19
CA ALA A 358 -7.94 -4.34 2.63
C ALA A 358 -6.82 -5.03 3.42
N ILE A 359 -6.49 -6.27 3.09
CA ILE A 359 -5.52 -7.09 3.83
C ILE A 359 -4.13 -6.42 3.89
N PRO A 360 -3.54 -5.93 2.77
CA PRO A 360 -2.28 -5.20 2.82
C PRO A 360 -2.33 -3.94 3.68
N GLN A 361 -3.44 -3.21 3.63
CA GLN A 361 -3.62 -1.93 4.32
C GLN A 361 -3.72 -2.13 5.85
N THR A 362 -4.42 -3.17 6.30
CA THR A 362 -4.49 -3.52 7.73
C THR A 362 -3.15 -4.06 8.25
N MET A 363 -2.39 -4.80 7.44
CA MET A 363 -1.02 -5.18 7.77
C MET A 363 -0.07 -3.97 7.83
N ALA A 364 -0.29 -2.96 6.99
CA ALA A 364 0.53 -1.75 6.98
C ALA A 364 0.32 -0.92 8.25
N ILE A 365 -0.93 -0.64 8.66
CA ILE A 365 -1.17 0.10 9.91
C ILE A 365 -0.64 -0.64 11.15
N ALA A 366 -0.76 -1.97 11.17
CA ALA A 366 -0.18 -2.80 12.23
C ALA A 366 1.36 -2.75 12.23
N THR A 367 1.98 -2.75 11.04
CA THR A 367 3.44 -2.56 10.90
C THR A 367 3.86 -1.19 11.40
N LEU A 368 3.16 -0.12 11.02
CA LEU A 368 3.46 1.23 11.50
C LEU A 368 3.41 1.31 13.02
N GLU A 369 2.42 0.68 13.66
CA GLU A 369 2.34 0.60 15.12
C GLU A 369 3.50 -0.16 15.75
N LEU A 370 3.94 -1.26 15.12
CA LEU A 370 5.10 -2.04 15.55
C LEU A 370 6.40 -1.23 15.43
N CYS A 371 6.55 -0.43 14.37
CA CYS A 371 7.69 0.46 14.16
C CYS A 371 7.66 1.65 15.13
N PHE A 372 6.48 2.18 15.47
CA PHE A 372 6.35 3.42 16.23
C PHE A 372 6.95 3.34 17.63
N MET A 373 7.88 4.27 17.91
CA MET A 373 8.67 4.37 19.13
C MET A 373 9.43 3.07 19.47
N ASN A 374 9.84 2.32 18.45
CA ASN A 374 10.55 1.05 18.60
C ASN A 374 12.00 1.15 18.09
N PRO A 375 13.01 1.17 18.98
CA PRO A 375 14.41 1.33 18.55
C PRO A 375 14.96 0.10 17.81
N ALA A 376 14.30 -1.06 17.92
CA ALA A 376 14.77 -2.29 17.29
C ALA A 376 14.78 -2.22 15.75
N MET A 377 13.92 -1.39 15.12
CA MET A 377 13.90 -1.27 13.65
C MET A 377 15.19 -0.69 13.06
N PHE A 378 15.91 0.13 13.84
CA PHE A 378 17.19 0.69 13.41
C PHE A 378 18.34 -0.32 13.48
N GLN A 379 18.12 -1.45 14.14
CA GLN A 379 19.14 -2.47 14.40
C GLN A 379 18.90 -3.75 13.60
N ARG A 380 17.65 -4.02 13.21
CA ARG A 380 17.26 -5.20 12.43
C ARG A 380 15.90 -4.99 11.77
N ASN A 381 15.62 -5.77 10.74
CA ASN A 381 14.29 -5.86 10.16
C ASN A 381 13.29 -6.43 11.20
N ILE A 382 12.17 -5.72 11.40
CA ILE A 382 11.09 -6.12 12.32
C ILE A 382 9.81 -6.44 11.56
N LYS A 383 9.08 -7.46 12.02
CA LYS A 383 7.86 -7.95 11.35
C LYS A 383 6.80 -8.26 12.39
N ILE A 384 5.54 -8.02 12.03
CA ILE A 384 4.39 -8.45 12.80
C ILE A 384 4.42 -9.97 12.99
N ARG A 385 3.88 -10.44 14.11
CA ARG A 385 3.88 -11.88 14.40
C ARG A 385 2.94 -12.61 13.45
N LYS A 386 3.20 -13.89 13.18
CA LYS A 386 2.36 -14.70 12.28
C LYS A 386 0.91 -14.82 12.75
N ALA A 387 0.69 -14.92 14.07
CA ALA A 387 -0.64 -14.99 14.64
C ALA A 387 -1.43 -13.68 14.43
N GLU A 388 -0.77 -12.54 14.65
CA GLU A 388 -1.35 -11.21 14.40
C GLU A 388 -1.65 -11.01 12.91
N ALA A 389 -0.73 -11.41 12.02
CA ALA A 389 -0.99 -11.38 10.58
C ALA A 389 -2.20 -12.25 10.17
N ALA A 390 -2.32 -13.44 10.76
CA ALA A 390 -3.47 -14.33 10.52
C ALA A 390 -4.80 -13.71 11.01
N GLU A 391 -4.79 -13.09 12.19
CA GLU A 391 -5.95 -12.37 12.73
C GLU A 391 -6.37 -11.19 11.85
N LEU A 392 -5.39 -10.42 11.34
CA LEU A 392 -5.66 -9.33 10.41
C LEU A 392 -6.28 -9.84 9.11
N ILE A 393 -5.76 -10.92 8.54
CA ILE A 393 -6.32 -11.54 7.32
C ILE A 393 -7.77 -11.97 7.56
N MET A 394 -8.06 -12.64 8.69
CA MET A 394 -9.41 -13.11 9.01
C MET A 394 -10.40 -11.97 9.28
N SER A 395 -9.93 -10.87 9.87
CA SER A 395 -10.77 -9.73 10.24
C SER A 395 -10.95 -8.71 9.11
N SER A 396 -10.08 -8.68 8.10
CA SER A 396 -10.11 -7.71 6.99
C SER A 396 -11.13 -8.08 5.89
N THR A 397 -12.37 -8.36 6.29
CA THR A 397 -13.42 -8.88 5.38
C THR A 397 -14.55 -7.90 5.11
N ASN A 398 -14.66 -6.81 5.85
CA ASN A 398 -15.63 -5.76 5.56
C ASN A 398 -15.14 -4.38 6.04
N PRO A 399 -15.67 -3.28 5.49
CA PRO A 399 -15.24 -1.92 5.84
C PRO A 399 -15.34 -1.56 7.32
N ARG A 400 -16.33 -2.08 8.05
CA ARG A 400 -16.50 -1.79 9.49
C ARG A 400 -15.38 -2.42 10.32
N GLU A 401 -15.06 -3.68 10.07
CA GLU A 401 -13.96 -4.37 10.76
C GLU A 401 -12.62 -3.70 10.44
N VAL A 402 -12.38 -3.36 9.17
CA VAL A 402 -11.17 -2.61 8.77
C VAL A 402 -11.09 -1.26 9.50
N ALA A 403 -12.19 -0.50 9.57
CA ALA A 403 -12.22 0.74 10.33
C ALA A 403 -11.91 0.51 11.82
N SER A 404 -12.44 -0.56 12.42
CA SER A 404 -12.15 -0.93 13.81
C SER A 404 -10.66 -1.26 14.01
N ILE A 405 -10.05 -1.98 13.07
CA ILE A 405 -8.62 -2.28 13.04
C ILE A 405 -7.81 -0.98 13.00
N PHE A 406 -8.06 -0.11 12.03
CA PHE A 406 -7.37 1.18 11.89
C PHE A 406 -7.50 2.04 13.16
N ARG A 407 -8.70 2.15 13.72
CA ARG A 407 -8.95 2.86 14.99
C ARG A 407 -8.15 2.26 16.14
N THR A 408 -8.10 0.94 16.23
CA THR A 408 -7.37 0.23 17.30
C THR A 408 -5.88 0.50 17.23
N TYR A 409 -5.28 0.39 16.04
CA TYR A 409 -3.85 0.68 15.87
C TYR A 409 -3.53 2.17 15.99
N ALA A 410 -4.40 3.07 15.51
CA ALA A 410 -4.25 4.51 15.73
C ALA A 410 -4.24 4.85 17.24
N ARG A 411 -5.12 4.24 18.04
CA ARG A 411 -5.11 4.38 19.51
C ARG A 411 -3.84 3.86 20.15
N ARG A 412 -3.33 2.70 19.70
CA ARG A 412 -2.06 2.14 20.19
C ARG A 412 -0.87 3.03 19.86
N ILE A 413 -0.82 3.59 18.65
CA ILE A 413 0.20 4.58 18.26
C ILE A 413 0.08 5.81 19.15
N HIS A 414 -1.12 6.39 19.27
CA HIS A 414 -1.37 7.58 20.09
C HIS A 414 -0.97 7.37 21.56
N ALA A 415 -1.20 6.18 22.13
CA ALA A 415 -0.82 5.85 23.50
C ALA A 415 0.71 5.78 23.73
N LYS A 416 1.51 5.59 22.67
CA LYS A 416 2.99 5.57 22.75
C LYS A 416 3.62 6.95 22.56
N VAL A 417 2.86 7.96 22.14
CA VAL A 417 3.39 9.30 21.85
C VAL A 417 3.79 10.00 23.15
N THR A 418 4.96 10.63 23.15
CA THR A 418 5.48 11.39 24.29
C THR A 418 5.43 12.89 24.03
N PRO A 419 5.08 13.74 25.00
CA PRO A 419 5.11 15.20 24.82
C PRO A 419 6.50 15.78 24.49
N ARG A 420 7.56 14.99 24.64
CA ARG A 420 8.93 15.37 24.25
C ARG A 420 9.18 15.23 22.74
N ASP A 421 8.35 14.46 22.05
CA ASP A 421 8.44 14.26 20.61
C ASP A 421 7.98 15.53 19.88
N PRO A 422 8.80 16.15 19.02
CA PRO A 422 8.39 17.28 18.18
C PRO A 422 7.13 17.00 17.35
N SER A 423 6.89 15.74 16.98
CA SER A 423 5.71 15.32 16.20
C SER A 423 4.46 15.08 17.07
N PHE A 424 4.51 15.29 18.39
CA PHE A 424 3.44 14.96 19.34
C PHE A 424 2.05 15.43 18.90
N LEU A 425 1.93 16.73 18.56
CA LEU A 425 0.66 17.30 18.12
C LEU A 425 0.22 16.75 16.76
N GLY A 426 1.14 16.59 15.81
CA GLY A 426 0.84 16.06 14.48
C GLY A 426 0.31 14.63 14.54
N VAL A 427 0.98 13.75 15.31
CA VAL A 427 0.55 12.37 15.53
C VAL A 427 -0.80 12.33 16.24
N GLY A 428 -1.02 13.18 17.25
CA GLY A 428 -2.32 13.30 17.92
C GLY A 428 -3.45 13.70 16.96
N VAL A 429 -3.20 14.67 16.08
CA VAL A 429 -4.17 15.13 15.09
C VAL A 429 -4.50 14.03 14.07
N VAL A 430 -3.50 13.35 13.50
CA VAL A 430 -3.77 12.31 12.49
C VAL A 430 -4.48 11.10 13.09
N CYS A 431 -4.10 10.68 14.29
CA CYS A 431 -4.81 9.61 15.00
C CYS A 431 -6.26 10.02 15.29
N GLY A 432 -6.47 11.27 15.75
CA GLY A 432 -7.81 11.84 15.95
C GLY A 432 -8.64 11.89 14.66
N LYS A 433 -8.05 12.21 13.52
CA LYS A 433 -8.72 12.17 12.20
C LYS A 433 -9.17 10.76 11.83
N ILE A 434 -8.32 9.74 12.04
CA ILE A 434 -8.67 8.33 11.80
C ILE A 434 -9.84 7.94 12.71
N GLU A 435 -9.77 8.26 14.01
CA GLU A 435 -10.87 7.95 14.94
C GLU A 435 -12.17 8.65 14.54
N GLN A 436 -12.11 9.94 14.19
CA GLN A 436 -13.27 10.70 13.74
C GLN A 436 -13.87 10.11 12.46
N TRP A 437 -13.02 9.70 11.51
CA TRP A 437 -13.47 9.03 10.30
C TRP A 437 -14.23 7.74 10.62
N CYS A 438 -13.68 6.92 11.53
CA CYS A 438 -14.32 5.68 11.97
C CYS A 438 -15.66 5.93 12.65
N GLU A 439 -15.72 6.88 13.59
CA GLU A 439 -16.98 7.20 14.31
C GLU A 439 -18.04 7.84 13.41
N LYS A 440 -17.63 8.57 12.35
CA LYS A 440 -18.55 9.16 11.38
C LYS A 440 -19.21 8.10 10.50
N HIS A 441 -18.45 7.11 10.03
CA HIS A 441 -18.94 6.11 9.07
C HIS A 441 -19.45 4.83 9.73
N TYR A 442 -18.84 4.43 10.84
CA TYR A 442 -19.14 3.22 11.60
C TYR A 442 -19.18 3.53 13.11
N PRO A 443 -20.22 4.23 13.58
CA PRO A 443 -20.26 4.70 14.95
C PRO A 443 -20.18 3.55 15.97
N SER A 444 -19.36 3.72 17.01
CA SER A 444 -19.10 2.69 18.03
C SER A 444 -20.34 2.23 18.78
N PHE A 445 -21.33 3.11 18.95
CA PHE A 445 -22.57 2.82 19.65
C PHE A 445 -23.59 2.04 18.80
N VAL A 446 -23.26 1.73 17.54
CA VAL A 446 -24.13 0.99 16.61
C VAL A 446 -23.54 -0.39 16.35
N SER A 447 -24.21 -1.40 16.89
CA SER A 447 -24.02 -2.82 16.54
C SER A 447 -24.98 -3.21 15.42
N VAL A 448 -24.57 -4.12 14.54
CA VAL A 448 -25.43 -4.63 13.46
C VAL A 448 -25.51 -6.14 13.62
N ASP A 449 -26.63 -6.61 14.15
CA ASP A 449 -26.92 -8.03 14.31
C ASP A 449 -27.90 -8.51 13.22
N THR A 450 -28.21 -9.81 13.19
CA THR A 450 -29.12 -10.42 12.21
C THR A 450 -30.52 -9.80 12.21
N THR A 451 -30.93 -9.14 13.29
CA THR A 451 -32.22 -8.47 13.46
C THR A 451 -32.22 -6.99 13.05
N GLY A 452 -31.09 -6.45 12.63
CA GLY A 452 -30.91 -5.03 12.27
C GLY A 452 -29.97 -4.28 13.21
N PRO A 453 -29.87 -2.94 13.06
CA PRO A 453 -29.00 -2.12 13.89
C PRO A 453 -29.53 -2.03 15.32
N ALA A 454 -28.69 -2.38 16.29
CA ALA A 454 -28.93 -2.22 17.72
C ALA A 454 -27.99 -1.15 18.31
N PHE A 455 -28.54 -0.29 19.16
CA PHE A 455 -27.82 0.85 19.74
C PHE A 455 -27.43 0.55 21.19
N ASP A 456 -26.22 0.96 21.59
CA ASP A 456 -25.76 0.84 22.98
C ASP A 456 -26.63 1.71 23.90
N PRO A 457 -27.38 1.13 24.86
CA PRO A 457 -28.25 1.90 25.73
C PRO A 457 -27.51 2.87 26.66
N MET A 458 -26.19 2.69 26.87
CA MET A 458 -25.37 3.54 27.73
C MET A 458 -24.75 4.72 26.99
N ASP A 459 -24.76 4.73 25.66
CA ASP A 459 -24.23 5.84 24.88
C ASP A 459 -25.29 6.94 24.68
N PRO A 460 -25.02 8.20 25.09
CA PRO A 460 -25.97 9.30 24.90
C PRO A 460 -26.39 9.53 23.45
N ARG A 461 -25.54 9.18 22.46
CA ARG A 461 -25.83 9.29 21.02
C ARG A 461 -26.95 8.34 20.59
N SER A 462 -27.14 7.23 21.29
CA SER A 462 -28.20 6.25 21.00
C SER A 462 -29.60 6.82 21.15
N LEU A 463 -29.82 7.73 22.10
CA LEU A 463 -31.12 8.40 22.29
C LEU A 463 -31.50 9.23 21.06
N LEU A 464 -30.53 9.95 20.48
CA LEU A 464 -30.73 10.74 19.27
C LEU A 464 -30.98 9.83 18.06
N ALA A 465 -30.19 8.76 17.90
CA ALA A 465 -30.36 7.82 16.80
C ALA A 465 -31.73 7.11 16.84
N LEU A 466 -32.22 6.73 18.02
CA LEU A 466 -33.56 6.17 18.20
C LEU A 466 -34.67 7.18 17.86
N ALA A 467 -34.49 8.46 18.24
CA ALA A 467 -35.42 9.52 17.87
C ALA A 467 -35.44 9.75 16.35
N ASP A 468 -34.30 9.73 15.69
CA ASP A 468 -34.16 9.85 14.23
C ASP A 468 -34.84 8.69 13.52
N GLN A 469 -34.57 7.46 13.95
CA GLN A 469 -35.18 6.25 13.40
C GLN A 469 -36.72 6.30 13.51
N LYS A 470 -37.24 6.78 14.64
CA LYS A 470 -38.68 6.97 14.82
C LYS A 470 -39.25 8.03 13.87
N ARG A 471 -38.57 9.17 13.70
CA ARG A 471 -38.95 10.23 12.74
C ARG A 471 -38.98 9.70 11.30
N ASP A 472 -37.98 8.92 10.91
CA ASP A 472 -37.90 8.32 9.57
C ASP A 472 -39.01 7.29 9.33
N GLN A 473 -39.34 6.46 10.34
CA GLN A 473 -40.46 5.53 10.28
C GLN A 473 -41.80 6.24 10.11
N GLU A 474 -42.03 7.32 10.86
CA GLU A 474 -43.24 8.14 10.74
C GLU A 474 -43.35 8.81 9.36
N MET A 475 -42.25 9.35 8.82
CA MET A 475 -42.21 9.91 7.47
C MET A 475 -42.46 8.86 6.38
N ALA A 476 -41.83 7.68 6.50
CA ALA A 476 -42.04 6.58 5.56
C ALA A 476 -43.49 6.07 5.59
N GLN A 477 -44.10 6.00 6.77
CA GLN A 477 -45.51 5.64 6.91
C GLN A 477 -46.43 6.68 6.26
N LYS A 478 -46.19 7.99 6.48
CA LYS A 478 -46.94 9.07 5.83
C LYS A 478 -46.84 8.99 4.30
N LYS A 479 -45.62 8.83 3.77
CA LYS A 479 -45.38 8.70 2.33
C LYS A 479 -46.11 7.49 1.74
N ARG A 480 -46.09 6.33 2.40
CA ARG A 480 -46.84 5.14 1.97
C ARG A 480 -48.35 5.38 1.93
N VAL A 481 -48.89 6.10 2.92
CA VAL A 481 -50.32 6.46 2.95
C VAL A 481 -50.67 7.42 1.82
N GLU A 482 -49.83 8.41 1.54
CA GLU A 482 -50.01 9.35 0.42
C GLU A 482 -49.93 8.65 -0.94
N GLU A 483 -48.95 7.77 -1.14
CA GLU A 483 -48.83 6.95 -2.35
C GLU A 483 -50.07 6.05 -2.56
N MET A 484 -50.57 5.44 -1.48
CA MET A 484 -51.79 4.63 -1.50
C MET A 484 -53.02 5.47 -1.87
N ARG A 485 -53.18 6.67 -1.28
CA ARG A 485 -54.24 7.63 -1.63
C ARG A 485 -54.14 8.10 -3.08
N ALA A 486 -52.94 8.41 -3.57
CA ALA A 486 -52.72 8.82 -4.95
C ALA A 486 -52.99 7.68 -5.95
N ARG A 487 -52.77 6.43 -5.54
CA ARG A 487 -53.10 5.25 -6.35
C ARG A 487 -54.61 4.99 -6.41
N LEU A 488 -55.31 5.15 -5.29
CA LEU A 488 -56.78 5.08 -5.22
C LEU A 488 -57.44 6.18 -6.06
N GLY A 489 -57.01 7.44 -5.92
CA GLY A 489 -57.54 8.55 -6.72
C GLY A 489 -57.28 8.41 -8.23
N ARG A 490 -56.17 7.76 -8.64
CA ARG A 490 -55.93 7.42 -10.05
C ARG A 490 -56.89 6.35 -10.58
N LEU A 491 -57.25 5.36 -9.76
CA LEU A 491 -58.23 4.34 -10.12
C LEU A 491 -59.64 4.94 -10.28
N GLU A 492 -60.05 5.79 -9.34
CA GLU A 492 -61.33 6.51 -9.40
C GLU A 492 -61.43 7.44 -10.63
N GLY A 493 -60.35 8.16 -10.96
CA GLY A 493 -60.30 9.03 -12.13
C GLY A 493 -60.32 8.29 -13.48
N VAL A 494 -59.80 7.06 -13.54
CA VAL A 494 -59.91 6.18 -14.73
C VAL A 494 -61.34 5.65 -14.87
N GLN A 495 -61.99 5.32 -13.75
CA GLN A 495 -63.36 4.81 -13.73
C GLN A 495 -64.38 5.88 -14.18
N GLN A 496 -64.22 7.13 -13.73
CA GLN A 496 -65.04 8.26 -14.22
C GLN A 496 -64.83 8.58 -15.71
N ARG A 497 -63.60 8.49 -16.23
CA ARG A 497 -63.35 8.67 -17.69
C ARG A 497 -63.89 7.52 -18.54
N GLY A 498 -63.87 6.30 -18.01
CA GLY A 498 -64.49 5.14 -18.65
C GLY A 498 -66.00 5.31 -18.80
N GLU A 499 -66.68 5.71 -17.71
CA GLU A 499 -68.14 5.94 -17.70
C GLU A 499 -68.57 7.11 -18.62
N LEU A 500 -67.77 8.18 -18.70
CA LEU A 500 -68.04 9.30 -19.61
C LEU A 500 -67.87 8.96 -21.10
N SER A 501 -67.06 7.95 -21.46
CA SER A 501 -66.90 7.51 -22.86
C SER A 501 -67.97 6.52 -23.32
N VAL A 502 -68.71 5.90 -22.40
CA VAL A 502 -69.81 4.97 -22.69
C VAL A 502 -71.15 5.73 -22.84
N LEU A 503 -71.18 7.01 -22.47
CA LEU A 503 -72.36 7.90 -22.54
C LEU A 503 -72.29 8.93 -23.69
N SER A 504 -71.33 8.81 -24.60
CA SER A 504 -71.24 9.57 -25.87
C SER A 504 -71.26 8.62 -27.05
#